data_AF-A0A7X2BN07-F1
#
_entry.id   AF-A0A7X2BN07-F1
#
_cell.length_a   1.000
_cell.length_b   1.000
_cell.length_c   1.000
_cell.angle_alpha   90.00
_cell.angle_beta   90.00
_cell.angle_gamma   90.00
#
_symmetry.space_group_name_H-M   'P 1'
#
loop_
_entity.id
_entity.type
_entity.pdbx_description
1 polymer ?
#
loop_
_entity_poly.entity_id
_entity_poly.type
_entity_poly.pdbx_seq_one_letter_code
_entity_poly.pdbx_strand_id
1 'polypeptide(L)'
;MVVVNFAYGMPIKPFIQTILPHGLSLPKVPKGDQVWQHSETAQQRVDADGNWSRQTDGRIQDFSADREVQALDNQEHYQSHTQEVDDHSKETVGGVKTIEAMGAVKLLAGGSMSVAAVDDLHQATGRDLNLVVGDKYNATVGGDMQERIEGLRKSVAGDGQRLVAPKNWIGSESVNLFQVVCDLLDLVQEMNTQLAGHVHEESPVPNNSEILISTGTKAQIMSDALKKSAGD
;
A
#
# COMPACT_ATOMS: atom_id res chain seq x y z
N MET A 1 13.72 3.09 -67.17
CA MET A 1 13.64 1.88 -68.03
C MET A 1 12.53 1.01 -67.47
N VAL A 2 11.79 0.23 -68.26
CA VAL A 2 10.71 -0.63 -67.73
C VAL A 2 10.90 -2.06 -68.21
N VAL A 3 10.53 -3.04 -67.39
CA VAL A 3 10.43 -4.44 -67.81
C VAL A 3 9.00 -4.66 -68.29
N VAL A 4 8.83 -4.84 -69.60
CA VAL A 4 7.55 -5.16 -70.23
C VAL A 4 7.48 -6.67 -70.44
N ASN A 5 6.43 -7.30 -69.93
CA ASN A 5 6.12 -8.69 -70.18
C ASN A 5 4.82 -8.83 -70.96
N PHE A 6 4.60 -10.03 -71.50
CA PHE A 6 3.44 -10.34 -72.32
C PHE A 6 2.63 -11.43 -71.63
N ALA A 7 1.38 -11.13 -71.27
CA ALA A 7 0.51 -12.08 -70.59
C ALA A 7 0.36 -13.34 -71.45
N TYR A 8 0.65 -14.51 -70.87
CA TYR A 8 0.64 -15.81 -71.55
C TYR A 8 1.55 -15.87 -72.80
N GLY A 9 2.59 -15.02 -72.87
CA GLY A 9 3.47 -14.93 -74.03
C GLY A 9 2.84 -14.27 -75.26
N MET A 10 1.64 -13.69 -75.16
CA MET A 10 0.95 -13.05 -76.28
C MET A 10 1.47 -11.63 -76.53
N PRO A 11 2.09 -11.34 -77.71
CA PRO A 11 2.66 -10.02 -78.01
C PRO A 11 1.64 -8.87 -77.98
N ILE A 12 0.34 -9.20 -78.14
CA ILE A 12 -0.77 -8.23 -78.11
C ILE A 12 -1.28 -7.90 -76.70
N LYS A 13 -0.71 -8.50 -75.65
CA LYS A 13 -1.11 -8.28 -74.24
C LYS A 13 0.08 -7.87 -73.36
N PRO A 14 0.72 -6.72 -73.63
CA PRO A 14 1.80 -6.24 -72.78
C PRO A 14 1.27 -5.81 -71.40
N PHE A 15 2.06 -6.04 -70.36
CA PHE A 15 1.90 -5.42 -69.05
C PHE A 15 3.27 -5.03 -68.49
N ILE A 16 3.29 -4.01 -67.63
CA ILE A 16 4.52 -3.56 -66.97
C ILE A 16 4.72 -4.43 -65.73
N GLN A 17 5.83 -5.17 -65.66
CA GLN A 17 6.18 -5.95 -64.48
C GLN A 17 6.91 -5.08 -63.44
N THR A 18 7.85 -4.26 -63.89
CA THR A 18 8.66 -3.41 -63.00
C THR A 18 9.09 -2.14 -63.72
N ILE A 19 9.03 -1.01 -63.00
CA ILE A 19 9.64 0.25 -63.43
C ILE A 19 11.03 0.33 -62.80
N LEU A 20 12.07 0.37 -63.64
CA LEU A 20 13.46 0.51 -63.21
C LEU A 20 13.84 2.00 -63.22
N PRO A 21 14.39 2.53 -62.10
CA PRO A 21 14.81 3.92 -62.05
C PRO A 21 15.91 4.16 -63.08
N HIS A 22 15.78 5.26 -63.84
CA HIS A 22 16.76 5.69 -64.83
C HIS A 22 17.13 7.14 -64.54
N GLY A 23 18.42 7.41 -64.33
CA GLY A 23 18.92 8.73 -63.95
C GLY A 23 18.68 9.12 -62.47
N LEU A 24 18.17 8.20 -61.64
CA LEU A 24 17.98 8.41 -60.20
C LEU A 24 18.89 7.44 -59.42
N SER A 25 19.54 7.94 -58.36
CA SER A 25 20.26 7.09 -57.43
C SER A 25 19.28 6.20 -56.68
N LEU A 26 19.55 4.89 -56.67
CA LEU A 26 18.83 3.97 -55.81
C LEU A 26 19.11 4.30 -54.34
N PRO A 27 18.14 4.07 -53.44
CA PRO A 27 18.42 4.10 -52.02
C PRO A 27 19.56 3.15 -51.67
N LYS A 28 20.39 3.53 -50.71
CA LYS A 28 21.51 2.71 -50.25
C LYS A 28 20.95 1.50 -49.49
N VAL A 29 20.85 0.36 -50.16
CA VAL A 29 20.47 -0.93 -49.56
C VAL A 29 21.72 -1.82 -49.54
N PRO A 30 22.34 -2.06 -48.37
CA PRO A 30 23.47 -2.98 -48.25
C PRO A 30 23.13 -4.39 -48.72
N LYS A 31 24.16 -5.17 -49.07
CA LYS A 31 23.98 -6.55 -49.53
C LYS A 31 23.42 -7.40 -48.39
N GLY A 32 22.27 -8.03 -48.62
CA GLY A 32 21.59 -8.93 -47.66
C GLY A 32 20.35 -8.29 -47.03
N ASP A 33 20.25 -6.97 -47.09
CA ASP A 33 19.16 -6.22 -46.47
C ASP A 33 17.92 -6.17 -47.35
N GLN A 34 16.75 -6.08 -46.71
CA GLN A 34 15.50 -5.70 -47.37
C GLN A 34 14.93 -4.47 -46.66
N VAL A 35 14.53 -3.47 -47.45
CA VAL A 35 14.03 -2.19 -46.96
C VAL A 35 12.70 -1.85 -47.62
N TRP A 36 11.68 -1.61 -46.82
CA TRP A 36 10.40 -1.00 -47.21
C TRP A 36 10.34 0.41 -46.66
N GLN A 37 10.39 1.42 -47.53
CA GLN A 37 10.58 2.81 -47.10
C GLN A 37 9.78 3.82 -47.92
N HIS A 38 9.44 4.92 -47.26
CA HIS A 38 9.04 6.18 -47.90
C HIS A 38 10.21 7.18 -47.92
N SER A 39 10.99 7.24 -46.83
CA SER A 39 12.18 8.08 -46.64
C SER A 39 13.19 7.37 -45.74
N GLU A 40 14.38 7.94 -45.55
CA GLU A 40 15.38 7.41 -44.60
C GLU A 40 14.89 7.42 -43.15
N THR A 41 14.03 8.38 -42.78
CA THR A 41 13.42 8.50 -41.44
C THR A 41 12.15 7.67 -41.27
N ALA A 42 11.58 7.13 -42.35
CA ALA A 42 10.34 6.35 -42.34
C ALA A 42 10.50 5.05 -43.15
N GLN A 43 10.93 3.99 -42.47
CA GLN A 43 11.26 2.71 -43.06
C GLN A 43 11.03 1.52 -42.12
N GLN A 44 10.86 0.35 -42.71
CA GLN A 44 11.02 -0.94 -42.08
C GLN A 44 12.14 -1.70 -42.78
N ARG A 45 13.08 -2.25 -42.01
CA ARG A 45 14.27 -2.91 -42.55
C ARG A 45 14.54 -4.21 -41.81
N VAL A 46 14.87 -5.24 -42.58
CA VAL A 46 15.55 -6.44 -42.10
C VAL A 46 16.99 -6.42 -42.60
N ASP A 47 17.95 -6.59 -41.71
CA ASP A 47 19.37 -6.64 -42.06
C ASP A 47 19.81 -8.06 -42.46
N ALA A 48 21.08 -8.21 -42.86
CA ALA A 48 21.65 -9.50 -43.27
C ALA A 48 21.66 -10.56 -42.15
N ASP A 49 21.59 -10.14 -40.88
CA ASP A 49 21.56 -11.02 -39.71
C ASP A 49 20.12 -11.39 -39.29
N GLY A 50 19.11 -10.79 -39.94
CA GLY A 50 17.69 -11.04 -39.71
C GLY A 50 17.06 -10.13 -38.66
N ASN A 51 17.75 -9.09 -38.19
CA ASN A 51 17.20 -8.14 -37.23
C ASN A 51 16.19 -7.22 -37.91
N TRP A 52 15.04 -7.02 -37.29
CA TRP A 52 14.00 -6.12 -37.78
C TRP A 52 14.05 -4.76 -37.07
N SER A 53 13.93 -3.69 -37.84
CA SER A 53 13.77 -2.33 -37.33
C SER A 53 12.59 -1.64 -38.01
N ARG A 54 11.77 -0.93 -37.23
CA ARG A 54 10.69 -0.04 -37.70
C ARG A 54 10.99 1.36 -37.19
N GLN A 55 11.22 2.29 -38.09
CA GLN A 55 11.50 3.69 -37.77
C GLN A 55 10.53 4.60 -38.52
N THR A 56 10.04 5.64 -37.85
CA THR A 56 9.23 6.69 -38.45
C THR A 56 9.31 7.96 -37.61
N ASP A 57 9.30 9.11 -38.27
CA ASP A 57 9.04 10.43 -37.67
C ASP A 57 7.54 10.76 -37.60
N GLY A 58 6.70 9.92 -38.23
CA GLY A 58 5.26 9.99 -38.21
C GLY A 58 4.60 9.14 -37.12
N ARG A 59 3.29 8.98 -37.24
CA ARG A 59 2.48 8.19 -36.31
C ARG A 59 2.47 6.70 -36.70
N ILE A 60 2.55 5.83 -35.69
CA ILE A 60 2.22 4.40 -35.80
C ILE A 60 0.82 4.18 -35.25
N GLN A 61 -0.02 3.47 -36.00
CA GLN A 61 -1.30 2.95 -35.52
C GLN A 61 -1.40 1.49 -35.95
N ASP A 62 -1.58 0.61 -34.99
CA ASP A 62 -1.76 -0.81 -35.24
C ASP A 62 -3.18 -1.18 -34.81
N PHE A 63 -3.97 -1.68 -35.74
CA PHE A 63 -5.33 -2.16 -35.50
C PHE A 63 -5.34 -3.66 -35.78
N SER A 64 -5.68 -4.45 -34.78
CA SER A 64 -5.78 -5.90 -34.92
C SER A 64 -6.92 -6.43 -34.07
N ALA A 65 -7.50 -7.55 -34.50
CA ALA A 65 -8.47 -8.28 -33.69
C ALA A 65 -7.78 -9.07 -32.56
N ASP A 66 -6.55 -9.51 -32.81
CA ASP A 66 -5.71 -10.22 -31.86
C ASP A 66 -4.26 -9.73 -32.02
N ARG A 67 -3.50 -9.70 -30.92
CA ARG A 67 -2.08 -9.34 -30.90
C ARG A 67 -1.41 -10.11 -29.77
N GLU A 68 -0.50 -10.99 -30.15
CA GLU A 68 0.39 -11.67 -29.22
C GLU A 68 1.82 -11.16 -29.40
N VAL A 69 2.49 -10.87 -28.29
CA VAL A 69 3.90 -10.51 -28.27
C VAL A 69 4.60 -11.46 -27.31
N GLN A 70 5.50 -12.27 -27.85
CA GLN A 70 6.37 -13.13 -27.05
C GLN A 70 7.81 -12.69 -27.27
N ALA A 71 8.51 -12.38 -26.18
CA ALA A 71 9.91 -12.03 -26.20
C ALA A 71 10.59 -12.61 -24.96
N LEU A 72 11.88 -12.95 -25.09
CA LEU A 72 12.70 -13.32 -23.92
C LEU A 72 12.99 -12.10 -23.05
N ASP A 73 13.16 -10.94 -23.68
CA ASP A 73 13.36 -9.65 -23.04
C ASP A 73 12.58 -8.57 -23.82
N ASN A 74 11.94 -7.66 -23.11
CA ASN A 74 11.20 -6.55 -23.69
C ASN A 74 11.47 -5.28 -22.89
N GLN A 75 12.06 -4.28 -23.56
CA GLN A 75 12.31 -2.97 -22.99
C GLN A 75 11.53 -1.93 -23.78
N GLU A 76 10.73 -1.14 -23.05
CA GLU A 76 9.98 -0.02 -23.61
C GLU A 76 10.42 1.26 -22.93
N HIS A 77 10.64 2.31 -23.72
CA HIS A 77 11.00 3.63 -23.21
C HIS A 77 10.07 4.67 -23.81
N TYR A 78 9.40 5.42 -22.93
CA TYR A 78 8.40 6.41 -23.30
C TYR A 78 8.67 7.71 -22.56
N GLN A 79 8.42 8.84 -23.23
CA GLN A 79 8.28 10.12 -22.53
C GLN A 79 6.94 10.20 -21.80
N SER A 80 5.89 9.59 -22.35
CA SER A 80 4.55 9.49 -21.76
C SER A 80 3.89 8.20 -22.23
N HIS A 81 3.11 7.57 -21.36
CA HIS A 81 2.37 6.34 -21.64
C HIS A 81 0.96 6.43 -21.05
N THR A 82 -0.03 5.94 -21.79
CA THR A 82 -1.42 5.83 -21.34
C THR A 82 -1.97 4.52 -21.88
N GLN A 83 -2.61 3.77 -20.99
CA GLN A 83 -3.25 2.51 -21.33
C GLN A 83 -4.68 2.55 -20.81
N GLU A 84 -5.63 2.38 -21.73
CA GLU A 84 -7.05 2.24 -21.45
C GLU A 84 -7.46 0.81 -21.82
N VAL A 85 -8.15 0.14 -20.91
CA VAL A 85 -8.62 -1.24 -21.06
C VAL A 85 -10.10 -1.24 -20.71
N ASP A 86 -10.95 -1.57 -21.68
CA ASP A 86 -12.40 -1.49 -21.54
C ASP A 86 -12.99 -2.56 -20.62
N ASP A 87 -12.27 -3.66 -20.41
CA ASP A 87 -12.72 -4.79 -19.60
C ASP A 87 -11.66 -5.18 -18.55
N HIS A 88 -10.95 -6.29 -18.74
CA HIS A 88 -10.04 -6.83 -17.73
C HIS A 88 -8.57 -6.64 -18.11
N SER A 89 -7.77 -6.19 -17.13
CA SER A 89 -6.30 -6.19 -17.20
C SER A 89 -5.74 -7.10 -16.13
N LYS A 90 -4.90 -8.05 -16.52
CA LYS A 90 -4.22 -8.99 -15.62
C LYS A 90 -2.73 -8.94 -15.88
N GLU A 91 -1.97 -8.80 -14.81
CA GLU A 91 -0.52 -8.93 -14.84
C GLU A 91 -0.10 -10.05 -13.89
N THR A 92 0.77 -10.95 -14.36
CA THR A 92 1.29 -12.05 -13.55
C THR A 92 2.81 -12.04 -13.68
N VAL A 93 3.49 -11.77 -12.57
CA VAL A 93 4.94 -11.68 -12.51
C VAL A 93 5.43 -12.81 -11.63
N GLY A 94 6.20 -13.74 -12.20
CA GLY A 94 6.78 -14.87 -11.45
C GLY A 94 7.94 -14.48 -10.54
N GLY A 95 8.59 -13.36 -10.85
CA GLY A 95 9.65 -12.76 -10.03
C GLY A 95 9.15 -11.54 -9.25
N VAL A 96 9.87 -10.43 -9.33
CA VAL A 96 9.56 -9.19 -8.61
C VAL A 96 8.95 -8.16 -9.56
N LYS A 97 7.86 -7.53 -9.12
CA LYS A 97 7.31 -6.33 -9.76
C LYS A 97 7.65 -5.10 -8.92
N THR A 98 8.36 -4.14 -9.51
CA THR A 98 8.67 -2.86 -8.88
C THR A 98 7.97 -1.73 -9.62
N ILE A 99 7.30 -0.85 -8.88
CA ILE A 99 6.68 0.37 -9.40
C ILE A 99 7.32 1.54 -8.65
N GLU A 100 8.02 2.40 -9.37
CA GLU A 100 8.67 3.59 -8.83
C GLU A 100 8.11 4.84 -9.53
N ALA A 101 7.75 5.85 -8.75
CA ALA A 101 7.32 7.14 -9.27
C ALA A 101 7.91 8.25 -8.39
N MET A 102 8.70 9.16 -9.00
CA MET A 102 9.28 10.29 -8.27
C MET A 102 8.24 11.31 -7.80
N GLY A 103 7.11 11.41 -8.51
CA GLY A 103 6.01 12.33 -8.19
C GLY A 103 5.02 11.72 -7.21
N ALA A 104 4.14 10.86 -7.72
CA ALA A 104 3.12 10.19 -6.92
C ALA A 104 2.64 8.90 -7.59
N VAL A 105 2.18 7.95 -6.78
CA VAL A 105 1.38 6.80 -7.22
C VAL A 105 -0.04 7.01 -6.72
N LYS A 106 -1.03 6.85 -7.60
CA LYS A 106 -2.46 6.92 -7.25
C LYS A 106 -3.11 5.60 -7.64
N LEU A 107 -3.71 4.94 -6.66
CA LEU A 107 -4.48 3.71 -6.85
C LEU A 107 -5.92 4.02 -6.45
N LEU A 108 -6.83 3.93 -7.42
CA LEU A 108 -8.24 4.27 -7.26
C LEU A 108 -9.07 3.08 -7.69
N ALA A 109 -10.03 2.68 -6.87
CA ALA A 109 -11.01 1.64 -7.18
C ALA A 109 -12.40 2.16 -6.87
N GLY A 110 -13.34 2.04 -7.82
CA GLY A 110 -14.75 2.41 -7.60
C GLY A 110 -15.54 1.36 -6.81
N GLY A 111 -15.06 0.12 -6.79
CA GLY A 111 -15.60 -0.98 -6.00
C GLY A 111 -14.71 -1.29 -4.81
N SER A 112 -14.08 -2.47 -4.82
CA SER A 112 -13.15 -2.90 -3.78
C SER A 112 -11.69 -2.81 -4.24
N MET A 113 -10.78 -2.67 -3.27
CA MET A 113 -9.35 -2.83 -3.45
C MET A 113 -8.85 -3.81 -2.40
N SER A 114 -8.15 -4.86 -2.82
CA SER A 114 -7.56 -5.86 -1.94
C SER A 114 -6.05 -5.85 -2.09
N VAL A 115 -5.34 -5.74 -0.96
CA VAL A 115 -3.88 -5.82 -0.88
C VAL A 115 -3.54 -6.90 0.13
N ALA A 116 -2.79 -7.90 -0.28
CA ALA A 116 -2.43 -9.04 0.57
C ALA A 116 -0.99 -9.46 0.28
N ALA A 117 -0.29 -9.92 1.32
CA ALA A 117 1.01 -10.56 1.26
C ALA A 117 0.91 -11.88 2.03
N VAL A 118 1.64 -12.91 1.58
CA VAL A 118 1.70 -14.21 2.28
C VAL A 118 2.63 -14.14 3.48
N ASP A 119 3.68 -13.32 3.37
CA ASP A 119 4.65 -13.04 4.41
C ASP A 119 4.39 -11.61 4.94
N ASP A 120 5.35 -10.70 4.82
CA ASP A 120 5.21 -9.35 5.35
C ASP A 120 4.54 -8.34 4.40
N LEU A 121 3.67 -7.49 4.96
CA LEU A 121 3.17 -6.27 4.33
C LEU A 121 3.74 -5.04 5.06
N HIS A 122 4.62 -4.30 4.40
CA HIS A 122 5.19 -3.07 4.95
C HIS A 122 4.54 -1.81 4.36
N GLN A 123 4.13 -0.89 5.23
CA GLN A 123 3.66 0.44 4.87
C GLN A 123 4.44 1.47 5.69
N ALA A 124 5.19 2.35 5.01
CA ALA A 124 6.02 3.36 5.64
C ALA A 124 5.84 4.71 4.94
N THR A 125 5.83 5.80 5.70
CA THR A 125 5.76 7.17 5.18
C THR A 125 6.79 8.04 5.90
N GLY A 126 7.33 9.04 5.21
CA GLY A 126 8.30 9.98 5.82
C GLY A 126 7.65 11.14 6.59
N ARG A 127 6.32 11.28 6.51
CA ARG A 127 5.55 12.32 7.21
C ARG A 127 4.28 11.67 7.78
N ASP A 128 3.15 11.92 7.14
CA ASP A 128 1.84 11.53 7.65
C ASP A 128 1.30 10.29 6.92
N LEU A 129 0.78 9.33 7.69
CA LEU A 129 -0.10 8.27 7.22
C LEU A 129 -1.53 8.59 7.65
N ASN A 130 -2.39 8.94 6.69
CA ASN A 130 -3.80 9.22 6.94
C ASN A 130 -4.64 8.02 6.54
N LEU A 131 -5.31 7.41 7.51
CA LEU A 131 -6.30 6.35 7.30
C LEU A 131 -7.68 6.87 7.64
N VAL A 132 -8.58 6.89 6.66
CA VAL A 132 -9.96 7.36 6.83
C VAL A 132 -10.92 6.26 6.42
N VAL A 133 -11.85 5.91 7.31
CA VAL A 133 -12.85 4.86 7.11
C VAL A 133 -14.23 5.42 7.41
N GLY A 134 -15.16 5.27 6.47
CA GLY A 134 -16.49 5.89 6.55
C GLY A 134 -17.52 5.14 7.40
N ASP A 135 -17.29 3.86 7.68
CA ASP A 135 -18.21 3.02 8.45
C ASP A 135 -17.45 2.22 9.54
N LYS A 136 -16.89 1.06 9.19
CA LYS A 136 -16.22 0.18 10.16
C LYS A 136 -14.75 -0.04 9.82
N TYR A 137 -13.87 0.28 10.78
CA TYR A 137 -12.48 -0.17 10.77
C TYR A 137 -12.36 -1.46 11.58
N ASN A 138 -11.82 -2.52 10.97
CA ASN A 138 -11.56 -3.80 11.64
C ASN A 138 -10.09 -4.17 11.50
N ALA A 139 -9.42 -4.38 12.63
CA ALA A 139 -8.05 -4.86 12.71
C ALA A 139 -8.04 -6.13 13.56
N THR A 140 -7.50 -7.22 13.00
CA THR A 140 -7.36 -8.50 13.70
C THR A 140 -5.90 -8.89 13.69
N VAL A 141 -5.34 -9.17 14.86
CA VAL A 141 -3.94 -9.54 15.05
C VAL A 141 -3.91 -10.88 15.77
N GLY A 142 -3.23 -11.88 15.18
CA GLY A 142 -3.12 -13.22 15.76
C GLY A 142 -2.08 -13.31 16.88
N GLY A 143 -1.09 -12.42 16.88
CA GLY A 143 -0.08 -12.26 17.93
C GLY A 143 -0.21 -10.92 18.65
N ASP A 144 0.92 -10.27 18.91
CA ASP A 144 0.95 -8.99 19.64
C ASP A 144 0.70 -7.79 18.72
N MET A 145 -0.11 -6.84 19.19
CA MET A 145 -0.22 -5.50 18.61
C MET A 145 0.64 -4.53 19.42
N GLN A 146 1.65 -3.92 18.79
CA GLN A 146 2.52 -2.92 19.42
C GLN A 146 2.29 -1.56 18.78
N GLU A 147 1.92 -0.57 19.60
CA GLU A 147 1.76 0.82 19.21
C GLU A 147 2.72 1.68 20.03
N ARG A 148 3.64 2.38 19.36
CA ARG A 148 4.54 3.36 19.99
C ARG A 148 4.15 4.76 19.55
N ILE A 149 3.76 5.59 20.51
CA ILE A 149 3.27 6.95 20.26
C ILE A 149 4.10 7.88 21.14
N GLU A 150 4.98 8.67 20.51
CA GLU A 150 5.82 9.66 21.21
C GLU A 150 5.02 10.89 21.67
N GLY A 151 3.98 11.22 20.91
CA GLY A 151 3.07 12.32 21.22
C GLY A 151 1.83 11.86 21.98
N LEU A 152 0.69 12.46 21.63
CA LEU A 152 -0.60 12.13 22.23
C LEU A 152 -1.29 10.98 21.49
N ARG A 153 -1.67 9.94 22.22
CA ARG A 153 -2.73 9.03 21.78
C ARG A 153 -4.08 9.63 22.12
N LYS A 154 -4.88 9.98 21.11
CA LYS A 154 -6.25 10.47 21.29
C LYS A 154 -7.26 9.46 20.76
N SER A 155 -8.08 8.89 21.64
CA SER A 155 -9.20 8.00 21.28
C SER A 155 -10.49 8.63 21.79
N VAL A 156 -11.40 8.96 20.86
CA VAL A 156 -12.69 9.59 21.18
C VAL A 156 -13.78 8.77 20.51
N ALA A 157 -14.59 8.09 21.31
CA ALA A 157 -15.78 7.37 20.86
C ALA A 157 -17.03 8.22 21.09
N GLY A 158 -17.97 8.20 20.15
CA GLY A 158 -19.23 8.96 20.25
C GLY A 158 -20.30 8.29 21.12
N ASP A 159 -20.21 6.98 21.31
CA ASP A 159 -21.17 6.18 22.09
C ASP A 159 -20.49 5.49 23.28
N GLY A 160 -19.55 4.58 23.02
CA GLY A 160 -18.80 3.91 24.08
C GLY A 160 -17.43 3.42 23.65
N GLN A 161 -16.55 3.26 24.64
CA GLN A 161 -15.22 2.66 24.50
C GLN A 161 -15.18 1.36 25.30
N ARG A 162 -14.73 0.27 24.67
CA ARG A 162 -14.62 -1.04 25.32
C ARG A 162 -13.19 -1.56 25.22
N LEU A 163 -12.54 -1.70 26.37
CA LEU A 163 -11.22 -2.32 26.53
C LEU A 163 -11.38 -3.56 27.40
N VAL A 164 -11.04 -4.72 26.87
CA VAL A 164 -11.20 -6.01 27.58
C VAL A 164 -9.94 -6.81 27.40
N ALA A 165 -9.29 -7.09 28.52
CA ALA A 165 -8.20 -8.06 28.63
C ALA A 165 -8.28 -8.76 29.99
N PRO A 166 -7.75 -9.99 30.13
CA PRO A 166 -7.63 -10.65 31.44
C PRO A 166 -6.81 -9.83 32.45
N LYS A 167 -5.85 -9.06 31.96
CA LYS A 167 -5.05 -8.11 32.75
C LYS A 167 -5.04 -6.78 32.01
N ASN A 168 -5.47 -5.72 32.68
CA ASN A 168 -5.46 -4.37 32.13
C ASN A 168 -4.45 -3.51 32.90
N TRP A 169 -3.79 -2.62 32.17
CA TRP A 169 -2.89 -1.64 32.73
C TRP A 169 -3.28 -0.26 32.21
N ILE A 170 -3.70 0.62 33.11
CA ILE A 170 -4.04 2.01 32.79
C ILE A 170 -3.32 2.89 33.80
N GLY A 171 -2.39 3.71 33.35
CA GLY A 171 -1.59 4.59 34.20
C GLY A 171 -0.14 4.67 33.71
N SER A 172 0.80 4.80 34.65
CA SER A 172 2.23 4.88 34.39
C SER A 172 2.92 3.52 34.57
N GLU A 173 4.23 3.41 34.36
CA GLU A 173 4.99 2.17 34.59
C GLU A 173 4.88 1.66 36.04
N SER A 174 4.74 2.56 37.02
CA SER A 174 4.67 2.21 38.43
C SER A 174 3.26 2.25 39.03
N VAL A 175 2.29 2.83 38.33
CA VAL A 175 0.91 3.01 38.82
C VAL A 175 -0.08 2.41 37.82
N ASN A 176 -0.83 1.41 38.28
CA ASN A 176 -1.96 0.85 37.55
C ASN A 176 -3.27 1.21 38.27
N LEU A 177 -4.18 1.88 37.56
CA LEU A 177 -5.49 2.27 38.05
C LEU A 177 -6.25 1.09 38.67
N PHE A 178 -6.22 -0.09 38.05
CA PHE A 178 -6.93 -1.26 38.57
C PHE A 178 -6.35 -1.76 39.89
N GLN A 179 -5.02 -1.67 40.07
CA GLN A 179 -4.40 -2.03 41.35
C GLN A 179 -4.85 -1.07 42.45
N VAL A 180 -4.82 0.24 42.18
CA VAL A 180 -5.25 1.24 43.15
C VAL A 180 -6.73 1.06 43.54
N VAL A 181 -7.59 0.68 42.58
CA VAL A 181 -9.00 0.37 42.87
C VAL A 181 -9.13 -0.88 43.76
N CYS A 182 -8.36 -1.94 43.53
CA CYS A 182 -8.34 -3.11 44.41
C CYS A 182 -7.88 -2.74 45.83
N ASP A 183 -6.77 -2.02 45.95
CA ASP A 183 -6.23 -1.59 47.25
C ASP A 183 -7.22 -0.69 48.00
N LEU A 184 -7.98 0.15 47.27
CA LEU A 184 -9.06 0.94 47.83
C LEU A 184 -10.22 0.08 48.35
N LEU A 185 -10.61 -0.99 47.65
CA LEU A 185 -11.65 -1.91 48.11
C LEU A 185 -11.22 -2.64 49.38
N ASP A 186 -9.97 -3.10 49.44
CA ASP A 186 -9.39 -3.71 50.64
C ASP A 186 -9.35 -2.72 51.81
N LEU A 187 -8.98 -1.45 51.54
CA LEU A 187 -8.98 -0.40 52.55
C LEU A 187 -10.39 -0.10 53.09
N VAL A 188 -11.41 -0.08 52.22
CA VAL A 188 -12.82 0.09 52.62
C VAL A 188 -13.29 -1.08 53.48
N GLN A 189 -12.87 -2.31 53.15
CA GLN A 189 -13.17 -3.48 53.97
C GLN A 189 -12.48 -3.39 55.35
N GLU A 190 -11.21 -2.99 55.41
CA GLU A 190 -10.46 -2.77 56.65
C GLU A 190 -11.17 -1.73 57.52
N MET A 191 -11.52 -0.58 56.95
CA MET A 191 -12.25 0.48 57.65
C MET A 191 -13.59 -0.01 58.21
N ASN A 192 -14.41 -0.69 57.40
CA ASN A 192 -15.70 -1.20 57.86
C ASN A 192 -15.57 -2.23 58.98
N THR A 193 -14.51 -3.03 58.98
CA THR A 193 -14.22 -3.98 60.05
C THR A 193 -13.88 -3.25 61.35
N GLN A 194 -13.06 -2.20 61.29
CA GLN A 194 -12.73 -1.37 62.46
C GLN A 194 -13.96 -0.67 63.03
N LEU A 195 -14.85 -0.18 62.18
CA LEU A 195 -16.11 0.45 62.60
C LEU A 195 -17.09 -0.56 63.21
N ALA A 196 -17.23 -1.75 62.64
CA ALA A 196 -18.13 -2.79 63.16
C ALA A 196 -17.70 -3.29 64.56
N GLY A 197 -16.39 -3.31 64.84
CA GLY A 197 -15.85 -3.66 66.15
C GLY A 197 -15.91 -2.53 67.18
N HIS A 198 -16.39 -1.34 66.81
CA HIS A 198 -16.42 -0.18 67.70
C HIS A 198 -17.57 -0.25 68.69
N VAL A 199 -17.26 -0.18 69.98
CA VAL A 199 -18.25 -0.22 71.08
C VAL A 199 -18.07 0.94 72.04
N HIS A 200 -19.18 1.51 72.52
CA HIS A 200 -19.20 2.53 73.55
C HIS A 200 -19.67 1.92 74.88
N GLU A 201 -18.75 1.30 75.62
CA GLU A 201 -18.99 0.80 76.98
C GLU A 201 -18.08 1.50 78.01
N GLU A 202 -18.33 1.28 79.30
CA GLU A 202 -17.49 1.82 80.39
C GLU A 202 -16.07 1.23 80.37
N SER A 203 -15.89 0.00 79.85
CA SER A 203 -14.58 -0.61 79.63
C SER A 203 -14.65 -1.87 78.74
N PRO A 204 -13.78 -2.02 77.72
CA PRO A 204 -12.77 -1.06 77.31
C PRO A 204 -13.38 0.09 76.50
N VAL A 205 -12.84 1.30 76.71
CA VAL A 205 -13.11 2.44 75.83
C VAL A 205 -12.60 2.16 74.40
N PRO A 206 -13.18 2.78 73.36
CA PRO A 206 -12.68 2.67 72.01
C PRO A 206 -11.16 2.91 71.90
N ASN A 207 -10.46 2.02 71.19
CA ASN A 207 -9.00 2.03 71.06
C ASN A 207 -8.49 1.90 69.61
N ASN A 208 -9.37 2.00 68.62
CA ASN A 208 -9.07 1.80 67.20
C ASN A 208 -8.75 3.12 66.44
N SER A 209 -8.63 4.26 67.13
CA SER A 209 -8.39 5.57 66.52
C SER A 209 -7.08 5.61 65.71
N GLU A 210 -6.00 5.02 66.22
CA GLU A 210 -4.72 4.96 65.52
C GLU A 210 -4.83 4.17 64.21
N ILE A 211 -5.61 3.08 64.20
CA ILE A 211 -5.85 2.27 63.01
C ILE A 211 -6.64 3.08 61.97
N LEU A 212 -7.69 3.80 62.40
CA LEU A 212 -8.49 4.65 61.52
C LEU A 212 -7.69 5.83 60.94
N ILE A 213 -6.74 6.39 61.68
CA ILE A 213 -5.82 7.41 61.16
C ILE A 213 -4.86 6.80 60.13
N SER A 214 -4.36 5.60 60.40
CA SER A 214 -3.48 4.86 59.47
C SER A 214 -4.19 4.52 58.15
N THR A 215 -5.45 4.07 58.20
CA THR A 215 -6.24 3.81 56.99
C THR A 215 -6.45 5.09 56.17
N GLY A 216 -6.71 6.22 56.83
CA GLY A 216 -6.75 7.53 56.18
C GLY A 216 -5.43 7.90 55.47
N THR A 217 -4.29 7.55 56.08
CA THR A 217 -2.97 7.79 55.50
C THR A 217 -2.72 6.92 54.26
N LYS A 218 -3.14 5.64 54.28
CA LYS A 218 -3.09 4.75 53.10
C LYS A 218 -3.91 5.32 51.93
N ALA A 219 -5.11 5.84 52.21
CA ALA A 219 -5.95 6.49 51.19
C ALA A 219 -5.25 7.70 50.56
N GLN A 220 -4.57 8.52 51.37
CA GLN A 220 -3.83 9.67 50.87
C GLN A 220 -2.71 9.24 49.91
N ILE A 221 -1.93 8.21 50.25
CA ILE A 221 -0.85 7.68 49.41
C ILE A 221 -1.40 7.20 48.05
N MET A 222 -2.52 6.47 48.05
CA MET A 222 -3.18 6.03 46.82
C MET A 222 -3.66 7.21 45.97
N SER A 223 -4.22 8.25 46.60
CA SER A 223 -4.66 9.47 45.91
C SER A 223 -3.49 10.20 45.26
N ASP A 224 -2.39 10.37 45.99
CA ASP A 224 -1.20 11.07 45.50
C ASP A 224 -0.55 10.33 44.32
N ALA A 225 -0.53 8.99 44.38
CA ALA A 225 -0.03 8.16 43.28
C ALA A 225 -0.87 8.32 42.00
N LEU A 226 -2.20 8.36 42.11
CA LEU A 226 -3.09 8.54 40.97
C LEU A 226 -3.01 9.95 40.37
N LYS A 227 -3.00 11.00 41.19
CA LYS A 227 -2.90 12.40 40.72
C LYS A 227 -1.65 12.63 39.88
N LYS A 228 -0.51 12.13 40.36
CA LYS A 228 0.74 12.16 39.62
C LYS A 228 0.63 11.49 38.24
N SER A 229 -0.13 10.40 38.12
CA SER A 229 -0.35 9.73 36.84
C SER A 229 -1.38 10.44 35.95
N ALA A 230 -2.28 11.24 36.53
CA ALA A 230 -3.26 12.04 35.80
C ALA A 230 -2.68 13.37 35.28
N GLY A 231 -1.52 13.79 35.79
CA GLY A 231 -0.89 15.08 35.47
C GLY A 231 -1.33 16.23 36.37
N ASP A 232 -1.91 15.90 37.54
CA ASP A 232 -2.34 16.83 38.59
C ASP A 232 -1.34 16.94 39.76
#